data_AF-A0A3A6NZ45-F1
#
_entry.id   AF-A0A3A6NZ45-F1
#
_cell.length_a   1.000
_cell.length_b   1.000
_cell.length_c   1.000
_cell.angle_alpha   90.00
_cell.angle_beta   90.00
_cell.angle_gamma   90.00
#
_symmetry.space_group_name_H-M   'P 1'
#
loop_
_entity.id
_entity.type
_entity.pdbx_description
1 polymer ?
#
loop_
_entity_poly.entity_id
_entity_poly.type
_entity_poly.pdbx_seq_one_letter_code
_entity_poly.pdbx_strand_id
1 'polypeptide(L)'
;MADTNFEDNDRRQAVRVTGRNLFYFQPVSQDRFAMIRRDFEAGIPPYNQEGLADIQMFIGAQSALARIKERDADLGDFLAHLDTKINLLLKKTSASKTIFDRLSLYDLNLSGRGVSFVAASRVAVDDILEFHITLLPTYTYVYCFGKVISCSPLPPKEGENIYKVGAEFILIMEDDQEKLIQHNFKQQSLALRNRRLKS
;
A
#
# COMPACT_ATOMS: atom_id res chain seq x y z
N MET A 1 -14.22 20.07 39.72
CA MET A 1 -13.83 20.52 38.37
C MET A 1 -12.49 19.88 38.03
N ALA A 2 -12.50 18.68 37.46
CA ALA A 2 -11.32 18.03 36.88
C ALA A 2 -11.80 16.79 36.14
N ASP A 3 -12.23 16.96 34.89
CA ASP A 3 -12.42 15.87 33.94
C ASP A 3 -12.56 16.47 32.55
N THR A 4 -11.48 16.49 31.77
CA THR A 4 -11.50 16.76 30.33
C THR A 4 -10.16 16.53 29.62
N ASN A 5 -9.08 16.07 30.30
CA ASN A 5 -7.75 16.04 29.69
C ASN A 5 -7.21 14.65 29.31
N PHE A 6 -8.01 13.59 29.42
CA PHE A 6 -7.57 12.22 29.06
C PHE A 6 -7.96 11.80 27.63
N GLU A 7 -8.98 12.41 27.01
CA GLU A 7 -9.42 11.99 25.66
C GLU A 7 -8.63 12.62 24.49
N ASP A 8 -7.93 13.75 24.70
CA ASP A 8 -7.20 14.44 23.60
C ASP A 8 -5.78 13.88 23.37
N ASN A 9 -5.25 13.08 24.30
CA ASN A 9 -3.90 12.52 24.20
C ASN A 9 -3.86 11.21 23.37
N ASP A 10 -4.96 10.46 23.33
CA ASP A 10 -5.03 9.16 22.65
C ASP A 10 -5.25 9.28 21.12
N ARG A 11 -5.71 10.45 20.66
CA ARG A 11 -5.92 10.74 19.23
C ARG A 11 -4.64 11.05 18.45
N ARG A 12 -3.49 11.25 19.11
CA ARG A 12 -2.27 11.81 18.48
C ARG A 12 -1.09 10.86 18.30
N GLN A 13 -1.27 9.55 18.45
CA GLN A 13 -0.24 8.58 18.05
C GLN A 13 -0.75 7.62 16.98
N ALA A 14 -0.98 8.17 15.78
CA ALA A 14 -0.99 7.32 14.60
C ALA A 14 0.40 6.67 14.48
N VAL A 15 0.43 5.39 14.83
CA VAL A 15 1.53 4.42 14.73
C VAL A 15 2.12 4.46 13.32
N ARG A 16 3.35 4.98 13.18
CA ARG A 16 4.06 5.13 11.90
C ARG A 16 5.17 4.09 11.77
N VAL A 17 5.14 3.32 10.69
CA VAL A 17 6.22 2.41 10.31
C VAL A 17 6.72 2.80 8.93
N THR A 18 8.03 2.99 8.80
CA THR A 18 8.69 3.03 7.49
C THR A 18 8.97 1.59 7.06
N GLY A 19 8.38 1.16 5.96
CA GLY A 19 8.57 -0.18 5.42
C GLY A 19 8.65 -0.18 3.89
N ARG A 20 9.45 -1.10 3.33
CA ARG A 20 9.45 -1.38 1.90
C ARG A 20 8.22 -2.18 1.54
N ASN A 21 7.39 -1.60 0.69
CA ASN A 21 6.15 -2.20 0.23
C ASN A 21 6.06 -2.06 -1.29
N LEU A 22 5.35 -2.95 -1.97
CA LEU A 22 5.04 -2.72 -3.38
C LEU A 22 3.95 -1.66 -3.45
N PHE A 23 4.17 -0.65 -4.29
CA PHE A 23 3.35 0.53 -4.33
C PHE A 23 3.18 1.02 -5.75
N TYR A 24 1.99 1.52 -6.03
CA TYR A 24 1.68 2.32 -7.21
C TYR A 24 0.63 3.35 -6.84
N PHE A 25 0.75 4.55 -7.40
CA PHE A 25 -0.24 5.60 -7.25
C PHE A 25 -0.51 6.30 -8.58
N GLN A 26 -1.71 6.83 -8.74
CA GLN A 26 -2.05 7.69 -9.88
C GLN A 26 -3.08 8.77 -9.48
N PRO A 27 -3.02 9.97 -10.08
CA PRO A 27 -4.06 10.97 -9.92
C PRO A 27 -5.41 10.48 -10.45
N VAL A 28 -6.47 10.86 -9.77
CA VAL A 28 -7.86 10.58 -10.18
C VAL A 28 -8.64 11.89 -10.24
N SER A 29 -9.43 12.06 -11.30
CA SER A 29 -10.30 13.23 -11.43
C SER A 29 -11.37 13.24 -10.34
N GLN A 30 -11.80 14.43 -9.92
CA GLN A 30 -12.84 14.57 -8.91
C GLN A 30 -14.14 13.87 -9.34
N ASP A 31 -14.52 13.94 -10.62
CA ASP A 31 -15.72 13.27 -11.14
C ASP A 31 -15.63 11.74 -11.04
N ARG A 32 -14.46 11.16 -11.39
CA ARG A 32 -14.24 9.71 -11.28
C ARG A 32 -14.28 9.27 -9.82
N PHE A 33 -13.63 10.02 -8.92
CA PHE A 33 -13.69 9.72 -7.50
C PHE A 33 -15.11 9.85 -6.93
N ALA A 34 -15.86 10.86 -7.33
CA ALA A 34 -17.25 11.06 -6.89
C ALA A 34 -18.19 9.95 -7.36
N MET A 35 -17.93 9.35 -8.53
CA MET A 35 -18.65 8.15 -8.98
C MET A 35 -18.32 6.94 -8.08
N ILE A 36 -17.03 6.65 -7.88
CA ILE A 36 -16.58 5.53 -7.04
C ILE A 36 -17.09 5.67 -5.60
N ARG A 37 -17.08 6.89 -5.05
CA ARG A 37 -17.60 7.16 -3.71
C ARG A 37 -19.10 6.88 -3.61
N ARG A 38 -19.89 7.30 -4.62
CA ARG A 38 -21.33 7.01 -4.66
C ARG A 38 -21.61 5.52 -4.73
N ASP A 39 -20.87 4.79 -5.55
CA ASP A 39 -20.99 3.33 -5.65
C ASP A 39 -20.66 2.66 -4.31
N PHE A 40 -19.59 3.11 -3.65
CA PHE A 40 -19.20 2.62 -2.33
C PHE A 40 -20.25 2.91 -1.25
N GLU A 41 -20.80 4.12 -1.23
CA GLU A 41 -21.92 4.50 -0.34
C GLU A 41 -23.19 3.68 -0.61
N ALA A 42 -23.39 3.21 -1.85
CA ALA A 42 -24.47 2.30 -2.25
C ALA A 42 -24.15 0.81 -1.96
N GLY A 43 -23.02 0.51 -1.32
CA GLY A 43 -22.62 -0.85 -0.94
C GLY A 43 -21.87 -1.63 -2.02
N ILE A 44 -21.44 -0.99 -3.11
CA ILE A 44 -20.63 -1.59 -4.17
C ILE A 44 -19.15 -1.39 -3.82
N PRO A 45 -18.38 -2.45 -3.51
CA PRO A 45 -16.98 -2.29 -3.14
C PRO A 45 -16.15 -1.67 -4.26
N PRO A 46 -15.15 -0.83 -3.95
CA PRO A 46 -14.28 -0.20 -4.94
C PRO A 46 -13.43 -1.24 -5.71
N TYR A 47 -13.32 -2.46 -5.18
CA TYR A 47 -12.67 -3.62 -5.81
C TYR A 47 -13.36 -4.16 -7.07
N ASN A 48 -14.60 -3.75 -7.36
CA ASN A 48 -15.29 -4.16 -8.58
C ASN A 48 -14.76 -3.47 -9.85
N GLN A 49 -13.77 -2.57 -9.72
CA GLN A 49 -13.12 -1.96 -10.88
C GLN A 49 -12.30 -2.98 -11.69
N GLU A 50 -12.25 -2.76 -12.99
CA GLU A 50 -11.54 -3.61 -13.95
C GLU A 50 -10.05 -3.76 -13.57
N GLY A 51 -9.55 -4.99 -13.60
CA GLY A 51 -8.16 -5.33 -13.29
C GLY A 51 -7.83 -5.49 -11.80
N LEU A 52 -8.73 -5.18 -10.86
CA LEU A 52 -8.48 -5.37 -9.42
C LEU A 52 -8.64 -6.83 -8.96
N ALA A 53 -9.55 -7.59 -9.56
CA ALA A 53 -9.73 -9.02 -9.28
C ALA A 53 -8.46 -9.83 -9.60
N ASP A 54 -7.81 -9.52 -10.72
CA ASP A 54 -6.57 -10.17 -11.13
C ASP A 54 -5.44 -9.92 -10.13
N ILE A 55 -5.34 -8.71 -9.58
CA ILE A 55 -4.36 -8.37 -8.55
C ILE A 55 -4.62 -9.16 -7.27
N GLN A 56 -5.87 -9.24 -6.81
CA GLN A 56 -6.19 -10.01 -5.61
C GLN A 56 -5.80 -11.48 -5.76
N MET A 57 -6.10 -12.07 -6.92
CA MET A 57 -5.71 -13.45 -7.23
C MET A 57 -4.18 -13.61 -7.23
N PHE A 58 -3.47 -12.70 -7.90
CA PHE A 58 -2.00 -12.73 -7.97
C PHE A 58 -1.35 -12.58 -6.59
N ILE A 59 -1.75 -11.57 -5.81
CA ILE A 59 -1.21 -11.33 -4.47
C ILE A 59 -1.55 -12.49 -3.54
N GLY A 60 -2.75 -13.07 -3.66
CA GLY A 60 -3.13 -14.30 -2.96
C GLY A 60 -2.20 -15.48 -3.27
N ALA A 61 -1.80 -15.65 -4.53
CA ALA A 61 -0.84 -16.67 -4.94
C ALA A 61 0.55 -16.45 -4.32
N GLN A 62 1.05 -15.20 -4.29
CA GLN A 62 2.33 -14.88 -3.64
C GLN A 62 2.29 -15.12 -2.13
N SER A 63 1.17 -14.77 -1.47
CA SER A 63 0.96 -15.07 -0.05
C SER A 63 0.95 -16.58 0.22
N ALA A 64 0.30 -17.37 -0.65
CA ALA A 64 0.31 -18.83 -0.54
C ALA A 64 1.71 -19.41 -0.75
N LEU A 65 2.45 -18.92 -1.73
CA LEU A 65 3.83 -19.33 -2.01
C LEU A 65 4.75 -19.05 -0.82
N ALA A 66 4.63 -17.89 -0.19
CA ALA A 66 5.38 -17.53 1.01
C ALA A 66 5.12 -18.54 2.15
N ARG A 67 3.85 -18.90 2.40
CA ARG A 67 3.49 -19.91 3.42
C ARG A 67 3.97 -21.31 3.07
N ILE A 68 3.97 -21.69 1.79
CA ILE A 68 4.51 -22.99 1.35
C ILE A 68 6.00 -23.04 1.60
N LYS A 69 6.74 -21.99 1.22
CA LYS A 69 8.19 -21.91 1.41
C LYS A 69 8.61 -21.97 2.89
N GLU A 70 7.80 -21.43 3.79
CA GLU A 70 8.01 -21.58 5.25
C GLU A 70 7.85 -23.02 5.74
N ARG A 71 7.01 -23.84 5.09
CA ARG A 71 6.74 -25.23 5.47
C ARG A 71 7.67 -26.23 4.76
N ASP A 72 7.96 -25.98 3.48
CA ASP A 72 8.76 -26.80 2.58
C ASP A 72 9.47 -25.89 1.56
N ALA A 73 10.77 -25.72 1.74
CA ALA A 73 11.57 -24.82 0.92
C ALA A 73 11.69 -25.30 -0.54
N ASP A 74 11.85 -26.61 -0.76
CA ASP A 74 12.07 -27.18 -2.09
C ASP A 74 10.79 -27.09 -2.94
N LEU A 75 9.63 -27.41 -2.34
CA LEU A 75 8.34 -27.23 -3.00
C LEU A 75 8.06 -25.76 -3.27
N GLY A 76 8.36 -24.88 -2.31
CA GLY A 76 8.22 -23.43 -2.47
C GLY A 76 9.06 -22.90 -3.64
N ASP A 77 10.33 -23.30 -3.73
CA ASP A 77 11.23 -22.87 -4.80
C ASP A 77 10.81 -23.44 -6.16
N PHE A 78 10.34 -24.69 -6.21
CA PHE A 78 9.79 -25.27 -7.44
C PHE A 78 8.57 -24.49 -7.95
N LEU A 79 7.61 -24.18 -7.07
CA LEU A 79 6.44 -23.40 -7.42
C LEU A 79 6.79 -21.96 -7.83
N ALA A 80 7.79 -21.34 -7.19
CA ALA A 80 8.30 -20.03 -7.59
C ALA A 80 8.91 -20.05 -9.01
N HIS A 81 9.64 -21.10 -9.35
CA HIS A 81 10.16 -21.30 -10.70
C HIS A 81 9.03 -21.51 -11.72
N LEU A 82 7.96 -22.23 -11.36
CA LEU A 82 6.79 -22.38 -12.23
C LEU A 82 6.08 -21.04 -12.46
N ASP A 83 5.85 -20.26 -11.41
CA ASP A 83 5.26 -18.91 -11.51
C ASP A 83 6.09 -18.02 -12.45
N THR A 84 7.41 -18.04 -12.30
CA THR A 84 8.33 -17.31 -13.19
C THR A 84 8.19 -17.74 -14.64
N LYS A 85 8.12 -19.06 -14.91
CA LYS A 85 7.95 -19.59 -16.27
C LYS A 85 6.61 -19.16 -16.88
N ILE A 86 5.51 -19.20 -16.11
CA ILE A 86 4.19 -18.74 -16.55
C ILE A 86 4.24 -17.26 -16.90
N ASN A 87 4.83 -16.43 -16.04
CA ASN A 87 5.00 -14.99 -16.29
C ASN A 87 5.83 -14.70 -17.54
N LEU A 88 6.89 -15.49 -17.81
CA LEU A 88 7.69 -15.36 -19.03
C LEU A 88 6.91 -15.73 -20.30
N LEU A 89 5.99 -16.70 -20.22
CA LEU A 89 5.09 -17.03 -21.34
C LEU A 89 4.08 -15.90 -21.57
N LEU A 90 3.44 -15.40 -20.50
CA LEU A 90 2.46 -14.31 -20.59
C LEU A 90 3.06 -13.02 -21.16
N LYS A 91 4.29 -12.66 -20.77
CA LYS A 91 5.03 -11.50 -21.31
C LYS A 91 5.29 -11.61 -22.82
N LYS A 92 5.39 -12.81 -23.37
CA LYS A 92 5.59 -13.04 -24.82
C LYS A 92 4.28 -12.95 -25.61
N THR A 93 3.14 -13.04 -24.95
CA THR A 93 1.81 -13.12 -25.58
C THR A 93 0.98 -11.85 -25.37
N SER A 94 1.28 -11.04 -24.35
CA SER A 94 0.43 -9.92 -23.93
C SER A 94 1.08 -8.56 -24.19
N ALA A 95 0.38 -7.68 -24.93
CA ALA A 95 0.79 -6.28 -25.15
C ALA A 95 0.24 -5.30 -24.10
N SER A 96 -0.65 -5.76 -23.20
CA SER A 96 -1.29 -4.91 -22.19
C SER A 96 -0.49 -4.88 -20.88
N LYS A 97 -0.17 -3.68 -20.39
CA LYS A 97 0.46 -3.49 -19.08
C LYS A 97 -0.60 -3.57 -17.99
N THR A 98 -0.47 -4.55 -17.11
CA THR A 98 -1.35 -4.72 -15.95
C THR A 98 -1.02 -3.70 -14.86
N ILE A 99 -1.90 -3.53 -13.85
CA ILE A 99 -1.58 -2.73 -12.65
C ILE A 99 -0.38 -3.35 -11.90
N PHE A 100 -0.24 -4.67 -11.94
CA PHE A 100 0.88 -5.38 -11.34
C PHE A 100 2.23 -4.91 -11.93
N ASP A 101 2.30 -4.69 -13.25
CA ASP A 101 3.52 -4.19 -13.90
C ASP A 101 3.90 -2.77 -13.48
N ARG A 102 3.00 -2.04 -12.81
CA ARG A 102 3.24 -0.69 -12.28
C ARG A 102 3.66 -0.68 -10.82
N LEU A 103 3.45 -1.78 -10.09
CA LEU A 103 3.87 -1.90 -8.71
C LEU A 103 5.39 -1.92 -8.62
N SER A 104 5.94 -1.11 -7.74
CA SER A 104 7.39 -1.03 -7.50
C SER A 104 7.68 -0.86 -6.02
N LEU A 105 8.89 -1.22 -5.59
CA LEU A 105 9.28 -1.12 -4.18
C LEU A 105 9.44 0.35 -3.77
N TYR A 106 8.64 0.78 -2.81
CA TYR A 106 8.72 2.10 -2.20
C TYR A 106 8.98 2.00 -0.70
N ASP A 107 9.79 2.91 -0.17
CA ASP A 107 9.84 3.19 1.26
C ASP A 107 8.60 4.03 1.62
N LEU A 108 7.56 3.35 2.11
CA LEU A 108 6.33 4.00 2.54
C LEU A 108 6.35 4.22 4.05
N ASN A 109 5.86 5.39 4.47
CA ASN A 109 5.45 5.62 5.85
C ASN A 109 3.93 5.49 5.92
N LEU A 110 3.45 4.40 6.51
CA LEU A 110 2.03 4.06 6.57
C LEU A 110 1.49 4.20 8.00
N SER A 111 0.20 4.52 8.07
CA SER A 111 -0.62 4.48 9.28
C SER A 111 -2.04 4.03 8.91
N GLY A 112 -2.91 3.83 9.88
CA GLY A 112 -4.33 3.54 9.62
C GLY A 112 -5.09 4.69 8.93
N ARG A 113 -4.51 5.89 8.84
CA ARG A 113 -5.19 7.09 8.29
C ARG A 113 -4.57 7.66 7.02
N GLY A 114 -3.38 7.22 6.63
CA GLY A 114 -2.72 7.81 5.48
C GLY A 114 -1.33 7.26 5.21
N VAL A 115 -0.73 7.82 4.17
CA VAL A 115 0.56 7.40 3.62
C VAL A 115 1.44 8.61 3.33
N SER A 116 2.75 8.47 3.55
CA SER A 116 3.76 9.38 3.02
C SER A 116 4.79 8.60 2.21
N PHE A 117 5.16 9.16 1.06
CA PHE A 117 6.05 8.54 0.08
C PHE A 117 6.84 9.62 -0.68
N VAL A 118 7.83 9.19 -1.47
CA VAL A 118 8.61 10.08 -2.34
C VAL A 118 8.15 9.91 -3.78
N ALA A 119 7.86 11.01 -4.47
CA ALA A 119 7.46 11.03 -5.87
C ALA A 119 8.52 11.77 -6.72
N ALA A 120 8.69 11.34 -7.97
CA ALA A 120 9.56 12.01 -8.95
C ALA A 120 8.94 13.30 -9.52
N SER A 121 7.63 13.48 -9.36
CA SER A 121 6.90 14.66 -9.83
C SER A 121 6.12 15.31 -8.69
N ARG A 122 5.96 16.63 -8.77
CA ARG A 122 5.10 17.38 -7.84
C ARG A 122 3.65 16.92 -7.99
N VAL A 123 2.96 16.75 -6.87
CA VAL A 123 1.51 16.52 -6.80
C VAL A 123 0.89 17.70 -6.06
N ALA A 124 -0.24 18.23 -6.54
CA ALA A 124 -0.85 19.39 -5.89
C ALA A 124 -1.54 18.98 -4.60
N VAL A 125 -1.58 19.90 -3.63
CA VAL A 125 -2.41 19.73 -2.44
C VAL A 125 -3.87 19.71 -2.86
N ASP A 126 -4.67 18.90 -2.18
CA ASP A 126 -6.07 18.59 -2.48
C ASP A 126 -6.31 17.71 -3.73
N ASP A 127 -5.25 17.33 -4.47
CA ASP A 127 -5.38 16.28 -5.48
C ASP A 127 -5.80 14.96 -4.84
N ILE A 128 -6.62 14.20 -5.56
CA ILE A 128 -7.04 12.86 -5.17
C ILE A 128 -6.16 11.85 -5.88
N LEU A 129 -5.58 10.95 -5.09
CA LEU A 129 -4.75 9.87 -5.57
C LEU A 129 -5.44 8.53 -5.31
N GLU A 130 -5.37 7.65 -6.30
CA GLU A 130 -5.65 6.22 -6.18
C GLU A 130 -4.36 5.51 -5.78
N PHE A 131 -4.46 4.60 -4.81
CA PHE A 131 -3.33 3.87 -4.24
C PHE A 131 -3.53 2.36 -4.35
N HIS A 132 -2.47 1.69 -4.80
CA HIS A 132 -2.33 0.25 -4.80
C HIS A 132 -1.15 -0.11 -3.91
N ILE A 133 -1.41 -0.69 -2.74
CA ILE A 133 -0.39 -0.98 -1.72
C ILE A 133 -0.37 -2.49 -1.48
N THR A 134 0.80 -3.13 -1.60
CA THR A 134 1.01 -4.50 -1.12
C THR A 134 1.95 -4.47 0.08
N LEU A 135 1.41 -4.82 1.24
CA LEU A 135 2.13 -4.87 2.50
C LEU A 135 3.05 -6.10 2.55
N LEU A 136 4.35 -5.88 2.71
CA LEU A 136 5.35 -6.94 2.80
C LEU A 136 5.79 -7.18 4.25
N PRO A 137 6.07 -8.44 4.67
CA PRO A 137 6.19 -9.63 3.83
C PRO A 137 4.88 -10.44 3.71
N THR A 138 3.76 -9.96 4.28
CA THR A 138 2.51 -10.73 4.32
C THR A 138 1.81 -10.84 2.96
N TYR A 139 2.23 -10.05 1.97
CA TYR A 139 1.57 -9.91 0.69
C TYR A 139 0.09 -9.56 0.89
N THR A 140 -0.18 -8.54 1.71
CA THR A 140 -1.54 -8.05 1.93
C THR A 140 -1.82 -6.90 0.99
N TYR A 141 -2.76 -7.08 0.06
CA TYR A 141 -3.15 -6.01 -0.86
C TYR A 141 -4.17 -5.06 -0.21
N VAL A 142 -3.97 -3.77 -0.43
CA VAL A 142 -4.84 -2.68 0.03
C VAL A 142 -5.06 -1.73 -1.14
N TYR A 143 -6.32 -1.53 -1.48
CA TYR A 143 -6.78 -0.56 -2.46
C TYR A 143 -7.52 0.58 -1.76
N CYS A 144 -7.06 1.81 -1.97
CA CYS A 144 -7.66 2.97 -1.33
C CYS A 144 -7.45 4.25 -2.13
N PHE A 145 -8.14 5.31 -1.72
CA PHE A 145 -7.98 6.65 -2.24
C PHE A 145 -7.58 7.59 -1.11
N GLY A 146 -6.74 8.56 -1.42
CA GLY A 146 -6.40 9.61 -0.48
C GLY A 146 -6.27 10.98 -1.10
N LYS A 147 -6.47 11.99 -0.26
CA LYS A 147 -6.29 13.39 -0.61
C LYS A 147 -4.89 13.84 -0.21
N VAL A 148 -4.18 14.50 -1.11
CA VAL A 148 -2.86 15.07 -0.81
C VAL A 148 -3.03 16.22 0.18
N ILE A 149 -2.38 16.10 1.34
CA ILE A 149 -2.38 17.12 2.39
C ILE A 149 -1.05 17.89 2.46
N SER A 150 -0.01 17.37 1.82
CA SER A 150 1.30 18.04 1.74
C SER A 150 2.13 17.53 0.56
N CYS A 151 2.88 18.42 -0.07
CA CYS A 151 3.90 18.09 -1.06
C CYS A 151 5.06 19.07 -0.93
N SER A 152 6.20 18.61 -0.41
CA SER A 152 7.40 19.44 -0.22
C SER A 152 8.56 18.91 -1.05
N PRO A 153 9.34 19.78 -1.73
CA PRO A 153 10.55 19.34 -2.42
C PRO A 153 11.56 18.78 -1.43
N LEU A 154 12.31 17.76 -1.86
CA LEU A 154 13.48 17.21 -1.17
C LEU A 154 14.75 17.59 -1.95
N PRO A 155 15.94 17.48 -1.34
CA PRO A 155 17.19 17.60 -2.08
C PRO A 155 17.19 16.64 -3.28
N PRO A 156 17.60 17.11 -4.49
CA PRO A 156 17.62 16.27 -5.67
C PRO A 156 18.44 15.00 -5.42
N LYS A 157 17.96 13.88 -5.94
CA LYS A 157 18.67 12.60 -5.90
C LYS A 157 19.06 12.24 -7.32
N GLU A 158 20.36 12.00 -7.54
CA GLU A 158 20.89 11.65 -8.87
C GLU A 158 20.58 12.70 -9.95
N GLY A 159 20.47 13.98 -9.55
CA GLY A 159 20.14 15.09 -10.46
C GLY A 159 18.65 15.26 -10.75
N GLU A 160 17.79 14.40 -10.19
CA GLU A 160 16.34 14.48 -10.36
C GLU A 160 15.67 15.16 -9.15
N ASN A 161 14.71 16.05 -9.46
CA ASN A 161 13.87 16.65 -8.43
C ASN A 161 12.94 15.58 -7.84
N ILE A 162 12.90 15.50 -6.51
CA ILE A 162 12.03 14.57 -5.79
C ILE A 162 11.20 15.31 -4.76
N TYR A 163 10.02 14.79 -4.49
CA TYR A 163 9.03 15.42 -3.63
C TYR A 163 8.58 14.44 -2.55
N LYS A 164 8.54 14.89 -1.30
CA LYS A 164 7.87 14.17 -0.23
C LYS A 164 6.40 14.51 -0.27
N VAL A 165 5.57 13.50 -0.50
CA VAL A 165 4.11 13.61 -0.56
C VAL A 165 3.53 12.99 0.72
N GLY A 166 2.53 13.65 1.29
CA GLY A 166 1.70 13.11 2.37
C GLY A 166 0.23 13.15 1.95
N ALA A 167 -0.45 12.03 2.09
CA ALA A 167 -1.87 11.89 1.75
C ALA A 167 -2.65 11.26 2.92
N GLU A 168 -3.87 11.75 3.15
CA GLU A 168 -4.84 11.17 4.08
C GLU A 168 -5.83 10.29 3.30
N PHE A 169 -6.12 9.10 3.80
CA PHE A 169 -7.09 8.21 3.17
C PHE A 169 -8.51 8.79 3.32
N ILE A 170 -9.20 8.91 2.18
CA ILE A 170 -10.57 9.44 2.09
C ILE A 170 -11.57 8.36 1.68
N LEU A 171 -11.10 7.22 1.17
CA LEU A 171 -11.91 6.03 0.91
C LEU A 171 -11.02 4.79 1.04
N ILE A 172 -11.36 3.91 1.96
CA ILE A 172 -10.69 2.62 2.20
C ILE A 172 -11.73 1.64 2.77
N MET A 173 -11.63 0.36 2.41
CA MET A 173 -12.45 -0.68 3.04
C MET A 173 -12.07 -0.83 4.51
N GLU A 174 -13.05 -1.01 5.40
CA GLU A 174 -12.81 -1.21 6.83
C GLU A 174 -11.85 -2.38 7.10
N ASP A 175 -12.07 -3.52 6.42
CA ASP A 175 -11.20 -4.69 6.51
C ASP A 175 -9.75 -4.39 6.11
N ASP A 176 -9.53 -3.53 5.11
CA ASP A 176 -8.19 -3.18 4.66
C ASP A 176 -7.53 -2.16 5.58
N GLN A 177 -8.31 -1.24 6.15
CA GLN A 177 -7.85 -0.33 7.18
C GLN A 177 -7.40 -1.10 8.43
N GLU A 178 -8.17 -2.09 8.85
CA GLU A 178 -7.82 -2.96 9.97
C GLU A 178 -6.55 -3.78 9.66
N LYS A 179 -6.44 -4.36 8.46
CA LYS A 179 -5.21 -5.05 8.02
C LYS A 179 -3.99 -4.12 8.03
N LEU A 180 -4.12 -2.87 7.60
CA LEU A 180 -3.04 -1.87 7.68
C LEU A 180 -2.64 -1.60 9.13
N ILE A 181 -3.61 -1.43 10.02
CA ILE A 181 -3.37 -1.17 11.44
C ILE A 181 -2.61 -2.35 12.06
N GLN A 182 -3.12 -3.57 11.89
CA GLN A 182 -2.48 -4.80 12.39
C GLN A 182 -1.07 -4.99 11.82
N HIS A 183 -0.89 -4.73 10.54
CA HIS A 183 0.43 -4.79 9.90
C HIS A 183 1.41 -3.82 10.55
N ASN A 184 1.02 -2.55 10.73
CA ASN A 184 1.85 -1.54 11.36
C ASN A 184 2.23 -1.92 12.79
N PHE A 185 1.28 -2.41 13.59
CA PHE A 185 1.56 -2.91 14.95
C PHE A 185 2.59 -4.05 14.94
N LYS A 186 2.44 -5.02 14.04
CA LYS A 186 3.37 -6.15 13.93
C LYS A 186 4.78 -5.68 13.58
N GLN A 187 4.92 -4.78 12.61
CA GLN A 187 6.23 -4.24 12.22
C GLN A 187 6.89 -3.42 13.34
N GLN A 188 6.12 -2.65 14.10
CA GLN A 188 6.66 -1.94 15.28
C GLN A 188 7.18 -2.89 16.34
N SER A 189 6.40 -3.92 16.68
CA SER A 189 6.80 -4.92 17.66
C SER A 189 8.12 -5.59 17.25
N LEU A 190 8.28 -5.91 15.96
CA LEU A 190 9.52 -6.46 15.40
C LEU A 190 10.68 -5.45 15.49
N ALA A 191 10.46 -4.19 15.15
CA ALA A 191 11.48 -3.14 15.23
C ALA A 191 11.98 -2.93 16.68
N LEU A 192 11.06 -2.90 17.65
CA LEU A 192 11.39 -2.78 19.08
C LEU A 192 12.21 -3.98 19.58
N ARG A 193 11.81 -5.21 19.21
CA ARG A 193 12.55 -6.43 19.53
C ARG A 193 13.97 -6.38 18.96
N ASN A 194 14.12 -5.99 17.70
CA ASN A 194 15.43 -5.93 17.03
C ASN A 194 16.36 -4.87 17.63
N ARG A 195 15.81 -3.77 18.16
CA ARG A 195 16.62 -2.75 18.88
C ARG A 195 17.21 -3.30 20.18
N ARG A 196 16.42 -4.05 20.95
CA ARG A 196 16.87 -4.68 22.22
C ARG A 196 17.95 -5.75 22.02
N LEU A 197 17.98 -6.39 20.86
CA LEU A 197 19.02 -7.38 20.52
C LEU A 197 20.33 -6.74 20.05
N LYS A 198 20.32 -5.45 19.71
CA LYS A 198 21.49 -4.68 19.24
C LYS A 198 22.10 -3.78 20.33
N SER A 199 21.46 -3.70 21.49
CA SER A 199 21.95 -3.03 22.71
C SER A 199 22.54 -4.04 23.67
#